data_AF-A0A6G0I130-F1
#
_entry.id   AF-A0A6G0I130-F1
#
_cell.length_a   1.000
_cell.length_b   1.000
_cell.length_c   1.000
_cell.angle_alpha   90.00
_cell.angle_beta   90.00
_cell.angle_gamma   90.00
#
_symmetry.space_group_name_H-M   'P 1'
#
loop_
_entity.id
_entity.type
_entity.pdbx_description
1 polymer ?
#
loop_
_entity_poly.entity_id
_entity_poly.type
_entity_poly.pdbx_seq_one_letter_code
_entity_poly.pdbx_strand_id
1 'polypeptide(L)'
;MGSLGSRFQSPSQGPEEAAEGTSLSRKHGCECKKRKRNAQCDCDSEQDEDDAILDTPRRKKLKSTSRYIYQTLFLNGENSDIRICALGQEWNLHKVYLCQSGYFSSMFSGSWKESNMMEINLEIPDQNIDTEALQVVFGSLYRDDVLIKPSRVVSILAAACMLQLDGLIQQCGETMKENISAKTVCGYYACASIYGLDSVMKKCLEWLLNNLMTHQNVDLMKELGVEVMEQLIQSSDLFVMQVEMDVYTALKKWMFLQLNLLWDGPIKQLLADADAWLCKRRTDLCEKEPFLNTEDGAPFRSVFKYVRLQYIINDLASARILERDNILPPDWLTSVYKNQWFAMLRTEFDNDNGPHEANKEEFELSSMRCGRKLTKDGDYCWRWTGFNFGFDLLVTYTNRFIVFKRNTLSQPCGGAVSLQPRRHLAYRLRLASFDSRGKLVCSRSTGYQLLTLEKDQEYVVMNLDSRLLSFPLYVCCNFLYTSPHSDQRPESSEQESTTHSVS
;
A
#
# COMPACT_ATOMS: atom_id res chain seq x y z
N MET A 1 -10.99 -1.34 38.66
CA MET A 1 -11.20 0.11 38.91
C MET A 1 -10.14 0.88 38.14
N GLY A 2 -10.53 2.02 37.54
CA GLY A 2 -9.96 2.55 36.31
C GLY A 2 -8.52 3.10 36.36
N SER A 3 -7.84 3.02 35.21
CA SER A 3 -6.57 3.69 34.95
C SER A 3 -6.81 5.04 34.28
N LEU A 4 -6.37 6.10 34.96
CA LEU A 4 -6.44 7.50 34.56
C LEU A 4 -5.49 7.80 33.40
N GLY A 5 -5.99 8.49 32.39
CA GLY A 5 -5.19 9.09 31.31
C GLY A 5 -4.57 10.41 31.77
N SER A 6 -3.26 10.54 31.56
CA SER A 6 -2.51 11.78 31.76
C SER A 6 -2.70 12.71 30.54
N ARG A 7 -3.55 13.74 30.70
CA ARG A 7 -3.63 14.92 29.83
C ARG A 7 -2.67 15.99 30.37
N PHE A 8 -1.67 16.37 29.60
CA PHE A 8 -0.93 17.61 29.85
C PHE A 8 -1.59 18.76 29.08
N GLN A 9 -1.94 19.81 29.83
CA GLN A 9 -2.54 21.06 29.38
C GLN A 9 -1.47 22.01 28.85
N SER A 10 -1.76 22.64 27.70
CA SER A 10 -1.09 23.81 27.14
C SER A 10 -1.43 25.09 27.92
N PRO A 11 -0.54 26.10 27.99
CA PRO A 11 -0.87 27.35 28.66
C PRO A 11 -1.72 28.27 27.79
N SER A 12 -2.64 28.94 28.48
CA SER A 12 -3.63 29.91 28.06
C SER A 12 -3.05 31.22 27.52
N GLN A 13 -3.61 31.72 26.42
CA GLN A 13 -3.54 33.14 26.03
C GLN A 13 -4.68 33.92 26.71
N GLY A 14 -4.34 35.11 27.23
CA GLY A 14 -5.25 36.16 27.65
C GLY A 14 -4.82 37.51 27.04
N PRO A 15 -5.71 38.52 27.00
CA PRO A 15 -5.88 39.45 25.86
C PRO A 15 -5.36 40.88 26.13
N GLU A 16 -5.76 41.83 25.26
CA GLU A 16 -5.58 43.30 25.28
C GLU A 16 -4.38 43.84 24.50
N GLU A 17 -4.41 45.01 23.85
CA GLU A 17 -5.44 45.87 23.27
C GLU A 17 -4.68 46.83 22.32
N ALA A 18 -5.44 47.63 21.58
CA ALA A 18 -5.03 48.47 20.46
C ALA A 18 -4.02 49.59 20.77
N ALA A 19 -3.25 50.01 19.75
CA ALA A 19 -2.95 51.42 19.49
C ALA A 19 -2.44 51.65 18.06
N GLU A 20 -2.97 52.71 17.46
CA GLU A 20 -2.83 53.19 16.09
C GLU A 20 -1.45 53.81 15.77
N GLY A 21 -1.12 53.90 14.47
CA GLY A 21 0.10 54.55 13.98
C GLY A 21 0.19 54.66 12.46
N THR A 22 -0.80 55.32 11.87
CA THR A 22 -0.88 56.09 10.61
C THR A 22 0.30 56.15 9.61
N SER A 23 -0.11 56.16 8.32
CA SER A 23 0.41 56.97 7.19
C SER A 23 1.58 56.34 6.38
N LEU A 24 1.65 56.31 5.04
CA LEU A 24 0.99 57.01 3.93
C LEU A 24 1.18 56.24 2.60
N SER A 25 0.09 56.11 1.83
CA SER A 25 -0.09 56.35 0.37
C SER A 25 0.98 55.85 -0.64
N ARG A 26 0.66 55.29 -1.83
CA ARG A 26 -0.38 55.68 -2.79
C ARG A 26 -0.82 54.52 -3.68
N LYS A 27 -2.12 54.55 -3.96
CA LYS A 27 -2.87 53.81 -4.99
C LYS A 27 -2.34 54.09 -6.40
N HIS A 28 -2.50 53.12 -7.30
CA HIS A 28 -3.26 53.35 -8.53
C HIS A 28 -3.95 52.05 -8.96
N GLY A 29 -5.28 52.09 -8.99
CA GLY A 29 -6.11 51.05 -9.60
C GLY A 29 -6.30 51.31 -11.09
N CYS A 30 -6.78 50.28 -11.79
CA CYS A 30 -7.49 50.45 -13.05
C CYS A 30 -8.48 49.29 -13.24
N GLU A 31 -9.77 49.63 -13.33
CA GLU A 31 -10.83 48.76 -13.85
C GLU A 31 -10.88 48.87 -15.39
N CYS A 32 -11.07 47.75 -16.11
CA CYS A 32 -12.12 47.62 -17.14
C CYS A 32 -12.25 46.20 -17.76
N LYS A 33 -13.42 45.61 -17.53
CA LYS A 33 -14.35 44.84 -18.41
C LYS A 33 -13.84 44.03 -19.64
N LYS A 34 -14.15 42.72 -19.57
CA LYS A 34 -14.62 41.75 -20.60
C LYS A 34 -14.16 41.88 -22.07
N ARG A 35 -13.41 40.87 -22.56
CA ARG A 35 -13.67 40.09 -23.81
C ARG A 35 -12.73 38.88 -23.99
N LYS A 36 -13.31 37.67 -23.96
CA LYS A 36 -13.08 36.42 -24.75
C LYS A 36 -11.74 36.24 -25.52
N ARG A 37 -10.90 35.27 -25.10
CA ARG A 37 -10.32 34.11 -25.88
C ARG A 37 -9.05 33.53 -25.23
N ASN A 38 -8.97 32.19 -25.25
CA ASN A 38 -7.86 31.26 -24.95
C ASN A 38 -6.55 31.82 -24.37
N ALA A 39 -6.25 31.42 -23.12
CA ALA A 39 -4.91 31.50 -22.55
C ALA A 39 -4.16 30.18 -22.81
N GLN A 40 -3.07 30.26 -23.59
CA GLN A 40 -2.07 29.21 -23.75
C GLN A 40 -0.96 29.49 -22.74
N CYS A 41 -0.67 28.49 -21.90
CA CYS A 41 0.43 28.46 -20.95
C CYS A 41 1.74 28.32 -21.72
N ASP A 42 2.63 29.31 -21.61
CA ASP A 42 3.98 29.29 -22.16
C ASP A 42 4.94 29.31 -20.98
N CYS A 43 5.43 28.14 -20.60
CA CYS A 43 6.49 27.97 -19.62
C CYS A 43 7.65 27.28 -20.34
N ASP A 44 8.65 28.05 -20.75
CA ASP A 44 10.04 27.63 -20.88
C ASP A 44 10.91 28.83 -21.24
N SER A 45 11.67 29.33 -20.28
CA SER A 45 12.90 30.09 -20.54
C SER A 45 13.74 30.17 -19.26
N GLU A 46 14.62 29.19 -19.08
CA GLU A 46 15.93 29.47 -18.48
C GLU A 46 16.86 29.86 -19.65
N GLN A 47 17.48 31.03 -19.55
CA GLN A 47 18.42 31.57 -20.55
C GLN A 47 19.84 31.35 -20.04
N ASP A 48 20.66 30.69 -20.86
CA ASP A 48 22.12 30.78 -20.79
C ASP A 48 22.54 32.20 -21.20
N GLU A 49 23.03 32.98 -20.24
CA GLU A 49 23.75 34.23 -20.49
C GLU A 49 25.24 33.92 -20.65
N ASP A 50 25.70 33.70 -21.88
CA ASP A 50 27.08 33.99 -22.31
C ASP A 50 27.22 33.76 -23.83
N ASP A 51 26.77 34.70 -24.66
CA ASP A 51 27.22 34.79 -26.06
C ASP A 51 26.88 36.14 -26.74
N ALA A 52 27.24 37.24 -26.09
CA ALA A 52 26.96 38.60 -26.56
C ALA A 52 28.12 39.23 -27.37
N ILE A 53 28.74 38.53 -28.34
CA ILE A 53 29.77 39.13 -29.22
C ILE A 53 29.60 38.78 -30.73
N LEU A 54 28.60 37.99 -31.16
CA LEU A 54 28.40 37.69 -32.59
C LEU A 54 27.00 38.08 -33.07
N ASP A 55 26.94 38.97 -34.06
CA ASP A 55 25.71 39.36 -34.77
C ASP A 55 25.22 38.19 -35.64
N THR A 56 24.56 37.25 -34.96
CA THR A 56 24.03 36.04 -35.58
C THR A 56 22.65 36.39 -36.11
N PRO A 57 22.36 36.23 -37.42
CA PRO A 57 21.06 36.60 -37.97
C PRO A 57 19.96 35.83 -37.24
N ARG A 58 18.95 36.56 -36.72
CA ARG A 58 17.80 35.98 -36.00
C ARG A 58 17.10 34.95 -36.90
N ARG A 59 17.49 33.69 -36.79
CA ARG A 59 16.80 32.56 -37.42
C ARG A 59 15.38 32.56 -36.87
N LYS A 60 14.37 32.65 -37.74
CA LYS A 60 12.99 32.31 -37.36
C LYS A 60 13.05 30.93 -36.70
N LYS A 61 12.62 30.82 -35.43
CA LYS A 61 12.51 29.52 -34.75
C LYS A 61 11.68 28.61 -35.67
N LEU A 62 12.34 27.69 -36.35
CA LEU A 62 11.68 26.65 -37.13
C LEU A 62 10.78 25.93 -36.13
N LYS A 63 9.48 25.81 -36.44
CA LYS A 63 8.65 24.84 -35.73
C LYS A 63 9.38 23.51 -35.85
N SER A 64 9.56 22.80 -34.74
CA SER A 64 10.15 21.46 -34.78
C SER A 64 9.45 20.64 -35.87
N THR A 65 10.20 19.88 -36.65
CA THR A 65 9.68 19.04 -37.74
C THR A 65 8.53 18.17 -37.24
N SER A 66 8.61 17.66 -36.00
CA SER A 66 7.54 16.88 -35.36
C SER A 66 6.25 17.67 -35.16
N ARG A 67 6.33 18.95 -34.78
CA ARG A 67 5.15 19.83 -34.62
C ARG A 67 4.51 20.15 -35.97
N TYR A 68 5.30 20.30 -37.02
CA TYR A 68 4.78 20.48 -38.37
C TYR A 68 4.06 19.21 -38.86
N ILE A 69 4.71 18.04 -38.72
CA ILE A 69 4.13 16.73 -39.08
C ILE A 69 2.79 16.51 -38.35
N TYR A 70 2.75 16.70 -37.03
CA TYR A 70 1.53 16.52 -36.25
C TYR A 70 0.40 17.47 -36.68
N GLN A 71 0.70 18.74 -36.95
CA GLN A 71 -0.33 19.70 -37.37
C GLN A 71 -0.82 19.44 -38.79
N THR A 72 0.09 19.27 -39.75
CA THR A 72 -0.24 19.23 -41.17
C THR A 72 -0.71 17.84 -41.59
N LEU A 73 -0.02 16.78 -41.15
CA LEU A 73 -0.38 15.42 -41.56
C LEU A 73 -1.49 14.85 -40.68
N PHE A 74 -1.38 14.91 -39.35
CA PHE A 74 -2.37 14.29 -38.47
C PHE A 74 -3.63 15.14 -38.26
N LEU A 75 -3.49 16.40 -37.83
CA LEU A 75 -4.67 17.23 -37.52
C LEU A 75 -5.42 17.71 -38.77
N ASN A 76 -4.71 18.10 -39.84
CA ASN A 76 -5.35 18.56 -41.07
C ASN A 76 -5.67 17.41 -42.05
N GLY A 77 -5.00 16.24 -41.92
CA GLY A 77 -5.20 15.09 -42.81
C GLY A 77 -4.65 15.28 -44.24
N GLU A 78 -3.73 16.23 -44.44
CA GLU A 78 -3.21 16.58 -45.76
C GLU A 78 -2.45 15.39 -46.39
N ASN A 79 -2.84 15.01 -47.61
CA ASN A 79 -2.26 13.88 -48.37
C ASN A 79 -2.42 12.50 -47.70
N SER A 80 -3.46 12.33 -46.88
CA SER A 80 -3.86 11.03 -46.34
C SER A 80 -4.17 10.01 -47.44
N ASP A 81 -3.74 8.77 -47.22
CA ASP A 81 -3.95 7.63 -48.14
C ASP A 81 -4.89 6.57 -47.55
N ILE A 82 -5.42 6.82 -46.34
CA ILE A 82 -6.39 5.97 -45.67
C ILE A 82 -7.28 6.75 -44.70
N ARG A 83 -8.55 6.36 -44.62
CA ARG A 83 -9.50 6.81 -43.61
C ARG A 83 -9.81 5.68 -42.63
N ILE A 84 -9.68 5.93 -41.33
CA ILE A 84 -10.14 5.02 -40.28
C ILE A 84 -11.42 5.57 -39.68
N CYS A 85 -12.46 4.74 -39.60
CA CYS A 85 -13.76 5.08 -39.03
C CYS A 85 -13.98 4.24 -37.77
N ALA A 86 -14.20 4.86 -36.61
CA ALA A 86 -14.46 4.19 -35.34
C ALA A 86 -15.31 5.06 -34.42
N LEU A 87 -16.22 4.46 -33.64
CA LEU A 87 -17.05 5.18 -32.66
C LEU A 87 -17.80 6.40 -33.26
N GLY A 88 -18.19 6.32 -34.53
CA GLY A 88 -18.88 7.42 -35.25
C GLY A 88 -17.98 8.61 -35.61
N GLN A 89 -16.67 8.48 -35.49
CA GLN A 89 -15.69 9.49 -35.88
C GLN A 89 -14.77 8.96 -36.99
N GLU A 90 -14.28 9.87 -37.82
CA GLU A 90 -13.41 9.60 -38.96
C GLU A 90 -12.03 10.24 -38.75
N TRP A 91 -10.98 9.52 -39.09
CA TRP A 91 -9.60 9.98 -39.08
C TRP A 91 -8.95 9.77 -40.45
N ASN A 92 -8.52 10.86 -41.07
CA ASN A 92 -7.73 10.83 -42.30
C ASN A 92 -6.24 10.68 -41.94
N LEU A 93 -5.68 9.49 -42.18
CA LEU A 93 -4.36 9.06 -41.71
C LEU A 93 -3.48 8.60 -42.88
N HIS A 94 -2.28 8.15 -42.54
CA HIS A 94 -1.24 7.76 -43.48
C HIS A 94 -0.75 6.36 -43.14
N LYS A 95 -0.80 5.43 -44.11
CA LYS A 95 -0.36 4.03 -43.92
C LYS A 95 1.07 3.95 -43.40
N VAL A 96 1.98 4.81 -43.87
CA VAL A 96 3.38 4.84 -43.43
C VAL A 96 3.53 5.09 -41.92
N TYR A 97 2.65 5.91 -41.31
CA TYR A 97 2.66 6.16 -39.88
C TYR A 97 1.91 5.08 -39.11
N LEU A 98 0.79 4.58 -39.65
CA LEU A 98 0.02 3.50 -39.05
C LEU A 98 0.82 2.19 -38.94
N CYS A 99 1.68 1.88 -39.91
CA CYS A 99 2.53 0.68 -39.87
C CYS A 99 3.53 0.63 -38.69
N GLN A 100 3.67 1.71 -37.91
CA GLN A 100 4.40 1.65 -36.63
C GLN A 100 3.64 0.86 -35.55
N SER A 101 2.32 0.71 -35.68
CA SER A 101 1.48 -0.17 -34.86
C SER A 101 1.57 -1.61 -35.36
N GLY A 102 1.75 -2.57 -34.45
CA GLY A 102 1.77 -4.00 -34.80
C GLY A 102 0.47 -4.46 -35.49
N TYR A 103 -0.67 -3.91 -35.04
CA TYR A 103 -2.00 -4.19 -35.59
C TYR A 103 -2.10 -3.75 -37.05
N PHE A 104 -1.81 -2.47 -37.34
CA PHE A 104 -1.93 -1.94 -38.70
C PHE A 104 -0.82 -2.44 -39.63
N SER A 105 0.40 -2.65 -39.11
CA SER A 105 1.47 -3.30 -39.87
C SER A 105 1.00 -4.68 -40.37
N SER A 106 0.39 -5.48 -39.49
CA SER A 106 -0.14 -6.79 -39.85
C SER A 106 -1.26 -6.68 -40.87
N MET A 107 -2.21 -5.76 -40.66
CA MET A 107 -3.36 -5.52 -41.54
C MET A 107 -2.95 -5.06 -42.95
N PHE A 108 -1.92 -4.23 -43.08
CA PHE A 108 -1.48 -3.72 -44.39
C PHE A 108 -0.44 -4.62 -45.05
N SER A 109 0.25 -5.49 -44.31
CA SER A 109 1.21 -6.44 -44.86
C SER A 109 0.52 -7.56 -45.66
N GLY A 110 1.12 -7.98 -46.78
CA GLY A 110 0.68 -9.18 -47.52
C GLY A 110 -0.45 -8.95 -48.54
N SER A 111 -1.26 -10.00 -48.74
CA SER A 111 -2.32 -10.06 -49.78
C SER A 111 -3.73 -9.89 -49.22
N TRP A 112 -3.87 -9.21 -48.08
CA TRP A 112 -5.17 -8.96 -47.45
C TRP A 112 -5.98 -7.95 -48.27
N LYS A 113 -7.31 -7.99 -48.18
CA LYS A 113 -8.16 -7.07 -48.93
C LYS A 113 -7.93 -5.62 -48.47
N GLU A 114 -7.69 -5.48 -47.17
CA GLU A 114 -7.46 -4.25 -46.43
C GLU A 114 -6.22 -3.49 -46.92
N SER A 115 -5.21 -4.18 -47.44
CA SER A 115 -3.99 -3.57 -48.00
C SER A 115 -4.30 -2.56 -49.10
N ASN A 116 -5.34 -2.82 -49.91
CA ASN A 116 -5.77 -1.96 -51.03
C ASN A 116 -6.96 -1.05 -50.67
N MET A 117 -7.50 -1.14 -49.46
CA MET A 117 -8.61 -0.28 -49.03
C MET A 117 -8.11 1.14 -48.74
N MET A 118 -8.98 2.11 -49.02
CA MET A 118 -8.81 3.53 -48.66
C MET A 118 -9.64 3.92 -47.44
N GLU A 119 -10.52 3.04 -46.96
CA GLU A 119 -11.36 3.24 -45.77
C GLU A 119 -11.46 1.94 -44.98
N ILE A 120 -11.30 2.03 -43.66
CA ILE A 120 -11.41 0.90 -42.74
C ILE A 120 -12.32 1.26 -41.58
N ASN A 121 -13.31 0.41 -41.34
CA ASN A 121 -14.15 0.48 -40.14
C ASN A 121 -13.50 -0.33 -39.04
N LEU A 122 -12.98 0.35 -38.01
CA LEU A 122 -12.31 -0.27 -36.88
C LEU A 122 -13.33 -0.58 -35.79
N GLU A 123 -13.53 -1.87 -35.53
CA GLU A 123 -14.37 -2.35 -34.43
C GLU A 123 -13.66 -2.13 -33.09
N ILE A 124 -14.39 -1.59 -32.11
CA ILE A 124 -13.88 -1.28 -30.77
C ILE A 124 -14.61 -2.18 -29.76
N PRO A 125 -14.08 -3.37 -29.44
CA PRO A 125 -14.72 -4.30 -28.53
C PRO A 125 -14.55 -3.91 -27.04
N ASP A 126 -13.51 -3.13 -26.73
CA ASP A 126 -13.20 -2.71 -25.36
C ASP A 126 -13.92 -1.39 -25.00
N GLN A 127 -14.80 -1.46 -24.00
CA GLN A 127 -15.61 -0.33 -23.54
C GLN A 127 -14.79 0.79 -22.87
N ASN A 128 -13.54 0.51 -22.49
CA ASN A 128 -12.65 1.53 -21.93
C ASN A 128 -12.08 2.46 -23.01
N ILE A 129 -12.22 2.12 -24.30
CA ILE A 129 -11.73 2.90 -25.42
C ILE A 129 -12.79 3.92 -25.85
N ASP A 130 -12.41 5.20 -25.84
CA ASP A 130 -13.22 6.30 -26.35
C ASP A 130 -12.54 7.04 -27.51
N THR A 131 -13.27 7.96 -28.14
CA THR A 131 -12.80 8.72 -29.30
C THR A 131 -11.57 9.58 -29.00
N GLU A 132 -11.48 10.15 -27.80
CA GLU A 132 -10.32 10.94 -27.38
C GLU A 132 -9.08 10.06 -27.18
N ALA A 133 -9.23 8.85 -26.63
CA ALA A 133 -8.14 7.89 -26.52
C ALA A 133 -7.60 7.52 -27.90
N LEU A 134 -8.48 7.22 -28.87
CA LEU A 134 -8.08 6.96 -30.25
C LEU A 134 -7.38 8.18 -30.89
N GLN A 135 -7.86 9.40 -30.64
CA GLN A 135 -7.20 10.62 -31.08
C GLN A 135 -5.78 10.75 -30.53
N VAL A 136 -5.57 10.43 -29.25
CA VAL A 136 -4.23 10.47 -28.62
C VAL A 136 -3.34 9.38 -29.21
N VAL A 137 -3.87 8.16 -29.36
CA VAL A 137 -3.10 7.01 -29.86
C VAL A 137 -2.71 7.21 -31.33
N PHE A 138 -3.64 7.57 -32.22
CA PHE A 138 -3.27 7.88 -33.61
C PHE A 138 -2.32 9.06 -33.68
N GLY A 139 -2.53 10.09 -32.86
CA GLY A 139 -1.65 11.24 -32.79
C GLY A 139 -0.24 10.91 -32.32
N SER A 140 -0.07 9.90 -31.47
CA SER A 140 1.23 9.44 -30.98
C SER A 140 2.14 8.93 -32.10
N LEU A 141 1.58 8.46 -33.21
CA LEU A 141 2.36 7.96 -34.35
C LEU A 141 3.07 9.08 -35.11
N TYR A 142 2.61 10.33 -34.95
CA TYR A 142 3.08 11.51 -35.70
C TYR A 142 3.97 12.44 -34.87
N ARG A 143 4.29 12.08 -33.62
CA ARG A 143 5.12 12.90 -32.73
C ARG A 143 5.87 12.04 -31.71
N ASP A 144 7.04 12.50 -31.31
CA ASP A 144 7.89 11.75 -30.39
C ASP A 144 7.47 11.86 -28.92
N ASP A 145 6.72 12.92 -28.56
CA ASP A 145 6.30 13.20 -27.18
C ASP A 145 4.77 13.25 -27.06
N VAL A 146 4.24 12.46 -26.13
CA VAL A 146 2.81 12.33 -25.86
C VAL A 146 2.59 12.59 -24.38
N LEU A 147 1.97 13.72 -24.07
CA LEU A 147 1.52 14.00 -22.71
C LEU A 147 0.31 13.14 -22.34
N ILE A 148 0.54 12.11 -21.54
CA ILE A 148 -0.51 11.22 -21.02
C ILE A 148 -1.03 11.77 -19.69
N LYS A 149 -2.30 12.19 -19.68
CA LYS A 149 -2.94 12.67 -18.44
C LYS A 149 -3.31 11.47 -17.56
N PRO A 150 -2.99 11.48 -16.25
CA PRO A 150 -3.33 10.37 -15.35
C PRO A 150 -4.82 10.02 -15.28
N SER A 151 -5.71 10.99 -15.55
CA SER A 151 -7.16 10.77 -15.60
C SER A 151 -7.66 10.06 -16.86
N ARG A 152 -6.82 9.96 -17.91
CA ARG A 152 -7.17 9.34 -19.20
C ARG A 152 -6.30 8.13 -19.53
N VAL A 153 -5.31 7.83 -18.69
CA VAL A 153 -4.30 6.80 -18.92
C VAL A 153 -4.91 5.42 -19.15
N VAL A 154 -6.03 5.09 -18.51
CA VAL A 154 -6.73 3.80 -18.69
C VAL A 154 -7.26 3.65 -20.11
N SER A 155 -8.01 4.63 -20.61
CA SER A 155 -8.58 4.60 -21.96
C SER A 155 -7.49 4.62 -23.04
N ILE A 156 -6.42 5.40 -22.81
CA ILE A 156 -5.26 5.44 -23.72
C ILE A 156 -4.53 4.09 -23.71
N LEU A 157 -4.33 3.47 -22.53
CA LEU A 157 -3.73 2.15 -22.42
C LEU A 157 -4.55 1.10 -23.18
N ALA A 158 -5.87 1.08 -22.99
CA ALA A 158 -6.77 0.16 -23.68
C ALA A 158 -6.61 0.25 -25.21
N ALA A 159 -6.63 1.47 -25.74
CA ALA A 159 -6.46 1.73 -27.16
C ALA A 159 -5.04 1.37 -27.66
N ALA A 160 -4.01 1.67 -26.87
CA ALA A 160 -2.63 1.32 -27.18
C ALA A 160 -2.40 -0.21 -27.22
N CYS A 161 -3.03 -0.96 -26.29
CA CYS A 161 -3.01 -2.42 -26.28
C CYS A 161 -3.72 -3.00 -27.50
N MET A 162 -4.94 -2.53 -27.81
CA MET A 162 -5.69 -2.97 -28.99
C MET A 162 -4.90 -2.74 -30.29
N LEU A 163 -4.23 -1.58 -30.39
CA LEU A 163 -3.42 -1.21 -31.55
C LEU A 163 -1.97 -1.68 -31.47
N GLN A 164 -1.58 -2.45 -30.45
CA GLN A 164 -0.22 -3.00 -30.30
C GLN A 164 0.88 -1.93 -30.40
N LEU A 165 0.79 -0.89 -29.57
CA LEU A 165 1.76 0.20 -29.49
C LEU A 165 2.58 0.12 -28.20
N ASP A 166 3.56 -0.79 -28.19
CA ASP A 166 4.34 -1.15 -26.98
C ASP A 166 5.00 0.06 -26.29
N GLY A 167 5.55 1.00 -27.06
CA GLY A 167 6.16 2.21 -26.50
C GLY A 167 5.15 3.07 -25.73
N LEU A 168 3.92 3.19 -26.25
CA LEU A 168 2.85 3.94 -25.59
C LEU A 168 2.28 3.18 -24.38
N ILE A 169 2.18 1.84 -24.48
CA ILE A 169 1.81 0.96 -23.36
C ILE A 169 2.78 1.15 -22.19
N GLN A 170 4.09 1.18 -22.47
CA GLN A 170 5.12 1.42 -21.46
C GLN A 170 4.98 2.80 -20.81
N GLN A 171 4.78 3.86 -21.60
CA GLN A 171 4.55 5.22 -21.08
C GLN A 171 3.29 5.33 -20.21
N CYS A 172 2.20 4.66 -20.59
CA CYS A 172 1.01 4.53 -19.76
C CYS A 172 1.34 3.86 -18.42
N GLY A 173 2.11 2.77 -18.44
CA GLY A 173 2.57 2.08 -17.24
C GLY A 173 3.40 2.95 -16.29
N GLU A 174 4.34 3.74 -16.82
CA GLU A 174 5.11 4.71 -16.01
C GLU A 174 4.20 5.79 -15.42
N THR A 175 3.30 6.36 -16.24
CA THR A 175 2.34 7.37 -15.79
C THR A 175 1.47 6.83 -14.65
N MET A 176 1.01 5.58 -14.75
CA MET A 176 0.24 4.92 -13.70
C MET A 176 1.07 4.76 -12.41
N LYS A 177 2.30 4.23 -12.50
CA LYS A 177 3.19 4.01 -11.33
C LYS A 177 3.51 5.31 -10.59
N GLU A 178 3.74 6.39 -11.32
CA GLU A 178 4.01 7.70 -10.73
C GLU A 178 2.78 8.31 -10.06
N ASN A 179 1.58 7.89 -10.48
CA ASN A 179 0.31 8.47 -10.05
C ASN A 179 -0.59 7.57 -9.20
N ILE A 180 -0.04 6.52 -8.59
CA ILE A 180 -0.76 5.70 -7.61
C ILE A 180 -1.15 6.54 -6.39
N SER A 181 -2.39 6.38 -5.94
CA SER A 181 -2.98 7.04 -4.78
C SER A 181 -4.22 6.29 -4.32
N ALA A 182 -4.79 6.66 -3.17
CA ALA A 182 -6.04 6.06 -2.68
C ALA A 182 -7.19 6.09 -3.70
N LYS A 183 -7.23 7.11 -4.59
CA LYS A 183 -8.28 7.27 -5.61
C LYS A 183 -8.03 6.49 -6.90
N THR A 184 -6.78 6.08 -7.14
CA THR A 184 -6.37 5.53 -8.44
C THR A 184 -5.90 4.08 -8.33
N VAL A 185 -5.48 3.62 -7.14
CA VAL A 185 -4.81 2.33 -6.95
C VAL A 185 -5.68 1.14 -7.35
N CYS A 186 -6.97 1.11 -6.99
CA CYS A 186 -7.87 0.02 -7.34
C CYS A 186 -8.14 -0.02 -8.85
N GLY A 187 -8.46 1.13 -9.44
CA GLY A 187 -8.64 1.25 -10.89
C GLY A 187 -7.40 0.86 -11.68
N TYR A 188 -6.21 1.34 -11.27
CA TYR A 188 -4.95 0.98 -11.92
C TYR A 188 -4.59 -0.49 -11.74
N TYR A 189 -4.84 -1.08 -10.57
CA TYR A 189 -4.63 -2.51 -10.35
C TYR A 189 -5.54 -3.36 -11.26
N ALA A 190 -6.83 -3.04 -11.35
CA ALA A 190 -7.78 -3.73 -12.20
C ALA A 190 -7.41 -3.62 -13.69
N CYS A 191 -7.07 -2.42 -14.15
CA CYS A 191 -6.64 -2.19 -15.54
C CYS A 191 -5.33 -2.91 -15.85
N ALA A 192 -4.36 -2.86 -14.93
CA ALA A 192 -3.09 -3.55 -15.12
C ALA A 192 -3.27 -5.08 -15.20
N SER A 193 -4.23 -5.64 -14.47
CA SER A 193 -4.62 -7.06 -14.61
C SER A 193 -5.22 -7.37 -15.98
N ILE A 194 -6.16 -6.54 -16.46
CA ILE A 194 -6.82 -6.72 -17.77
C ILE A 194 -5.82 -6.64 -18.93
N TYR A 195 -4.91 -5.66 -18.89
CA TYR A 195 -3.98 -5.38 -19.98
C TYR A 195 -2.59 -6.01 -19.82
N GLY A 196 -2.35 -6.77 -18.74
CA GLY A 196 -1.10 -7.51 -18.50
C GLY A 196 0.10 -6.67 -18.08
N LEU A 197 -0.10 -5.59 -17.30
CA LEU A 197 0.96 -4.72 -16.79
C LEU A 197 1.41 -5.15 -15.38
N ASP A 198 2.11 -6.27 -15.28
CA ASP A 198 2.57 -6.86 -14.00
C ASP A 198 3.34 -5.87 -13.11
N SER A 199 4.17 -5.01 -13.71
CA SER A 199 4.96 -4.03 -12.95
C SER A 199 4.08 -2.96 -12.28
N VAL A 200 2.96 -2.59 -12.90
CA VAL A 200 1.97 -1.68 -12.33
C VAL A 200 1.18 -2.40 -11.24
N MET A 201 0.75 -3.65 -11.47
CA MET A 201 0.07 -4.45 -10.45
C MET A 201 0.89 -4.56 -9.16
N LYS A 202 2.18 -4.92 -9.28
CA LYS A 202 3.11 -5.02 -8.15
C LYS A 202 3.21 -3.69 -7.40
N LYS A 203 3.34 -2.57 -8.11
CA LYS A 203 3.41 -1.24 -7.49
C LYS A 203 2.10 -0.82 -6.79
N CYS A 204 0.94 -1.19 -7.34
CA CYS A 204 -0.34 -0.99 -6.68
C CYS A 204 -0.43 -1.80 -5.37
N LEU A 205 -0.04 -3.08 -5.39
CA LEU A 205 -0.02 -3.92 -4.19
C LEU A 205 0.96 -3.39 -3.14
N GLU A 206 2.18 -3.01 -3.54
CA GLU A 206 3.15 -2.36 -2.64
C GLU A 206 2.58 -1.09 -2.00
N TRP A 207 1.88 -0.26 -2.77
CA TRP A 207 1.23 0.94 -2.23
C TRP A 207 0.14 0.56 -1.22
N LEU A 208 -0.70 -0.43 -1.52
CA LEU A 208 -1.76 -0.91 -0.63
C LEU A 208 -1.21 -1.50 0.68
N LEU A 209 -0.16 -2.33 0.61
CA LEU A 209 0.49 -2.93 1.78
C LEU A 209 1.01 -1.87 2.75
N ASN A 210 1.49 -0.76 2.21
CA ASN A 210 2.00 0.37 3.00
C ASN A 210 0.88 1.26 3.55
N ASN A 211 -0.23 1.44 2.83
CA ASN A 211 -1.22 2.48 3.11
C ASN A 211 -2.53 1.98 3.73
N LEU A 212 -2.92 0.72 3.54
CA LEU A 212 -4.20 0.19 4.03
C LEU A 212 -4.40 0.46 5.53
N MET A 213 -3.35 0.28 6.32
CA MET A 213 -3.38 0.41 7.77
C MET A 213 -2.93 1.79 8.27
N THR A 214 -2.08 2.51 7.52
CA THR A 214 -1.53 3.81 7.94
C THR A 214 -2.42 4.98 7.55
N HIS A 215 -3.17 4.85 6.45
CA HIS A 215 -4.01 5.89 5.85
C HIS A 215 -5.40 5.33 5.50
N GLN A 216 -6.11 4.81 6.51
CA GLN A 216 -7.45 4.25 6.32
C GLN A 216 -8.39 5.25 5.63
N ASN A 217 -9.02 4.81 4.54
CA ASN A 217 -9.93 5.57 3.72
C ASN A 217 -11.15 4.72 3.37
N VAL A 218 -12.35 5.28 3.56
CA VAL A 218 -13.63 4.56 3.38
C VAL A 218 -13.81 4.12 1.94
N ASP A 219 -13.62 5.04 0.99
CA ASP A 219 -13.85 4.78 -0.44
C ASP A 219 -12.89 3.68 -0.94
N LEU A 220 -11.61 3.78 -0.56
CA LEU A 220 -10.62 2.75 -0.83
C LEU A 220 -11.04 1.39 -0.27
N MET A 221 -11.53 1.32 0.97
CA MET A 221 -11.97 0.06 1.57
C MET A 221 -13.20 -0.51 0.87
N LYS A 222 -14.12 0.32 0.35
CA LYS A 222 -15.25 -0.16 -0.45
C LYS A 222 -14.81 -0.74 -1.79
N GLU A 223 -13.83 -0.13 -2.44
CA GLU A 223 -13.32 -0.58 -3.75
C GLU A 223 -12.47 -1.85 -3.67
N LEU A 224 -11.89 -2.17 -2.51
CA LEU A 224 -11.07 -3.37 -2.32
C LEU A 224 -11.94 -4.63 -2.26
N GLY A 225 -11.88 -5.43 -3.33
CA GLY A 225 -12.49 -6.76 -3.38
C GLY A 225 -11.79 -7.79 -2.50
N VAL A 226 -12.46 -8.93 -2.33
CA VAL A 226 -12.02 -10.05 -1.48
C VAL A 226 -10.63 -10.55 -1.86
N GLU A 227 -10.37 -10.77 -3.15
CA GLU A 227 -9.09 -11.32 -3.64
C GLU A 227 -7.89 -10.43 -3.28
N VAL A 228 -8.01 -9.12 -3.52
CA VAL A 228 -6.95 -8.16 -3.20
C VAL A 228 -6.77 -8.08 -1.69
N MET A 229 -7.87 -8.01 -0.93
CA MET A 229 -7.80 -7.99 0.54
C MET A 229 -7.11 -9.25 1.10
N GLU A 230 -7.42 -10.42 0.54
CA GLU A 230 -6.77 -11.69 0.91
C GLU A 230 -5.25 -11.61 0.73
N GLN A 231 -4.79 -11.15 -0.44
CA GLN A 231 -3.35 -10.97 -0.71
C GLN A 231 -2.69 -9.99 0.26
N LEU A 232 -3.38 -8.89 0.62
CA LEU A 232 -2.85 -7.89 1.54
C LEU A 232 -2.71 -8.45 2.97
N ILE A 233 -3.72 -9.16 3.48
CA ILE A 233 -3.68 -9.70 4.85
C ILE A 233 -2.74 -10.88 4.98
N GLN A 234 -2.63 -11.72 3.95
CA GLN A 234 -1.68 -12.83 3.92
C GLN A 234 -0.22 -12.33 3.98
N SER A 235 0.05 -11.18 3.37
CA SER A 235 1.41 -10.67 3.25
C SER A 235 2.03 -10.31 4.61
N SER A 236 3.26 -10.81 4.82
CA SER A 236 4.12 -10.40 5.92
C SER A 236 4.53 -8.92 5.81
N ASP A 237 4.42 -8.35 4.61
CA ASP A 237 4.78 -6.98 4.28
C ASP A 237 3.70 -5.95 4.62
N LEU A 238 2.50 -6.37 5.03
CA LEU A 238 1.47 -5.45 5.49
C LEU A 238 1.98 -4.57 6.65
N PHE A 239 1.83 -3.25 6.52
CA PHE A 239 2.37 -2.28 7.46
C PHE A 239 1.43 -2.08 8.66
N VAL A 240 1.51 -2.96 9.66
CA VAL A 240 0.61 -2.96 10.84
C VAL A 240 1.08 -1.96 11.91
N MET A 241 0.14 -1.21 12.51
CA MET A 241 0.46 -0.02 13.32
C MET A 241 0.55 -0.22 14.83
N GLN A 242 -0.33 -0.96 15.49
CA GLN A 242 -0.14 -1.26 16.91
C GLN A 242 0.09 -2.74 17.10
N VAL A 243 -0.93 -3.55 16.79
CA VAL A 243 -0.94 -4.99 17.02
C VAL A 243 -1.87 -5.68 16.03
N GLU A 244 -1.86 -7.01 16.02
CA GLU A 244 -2.71 -7.82 15.14
C GLU A 244 -4.22 -7.57 15.33
N MET A 245 -4.66 -7.11 16.51
CA MET A 245 -6.06 -6.70 16.74
C MET A 245 -6.51 -5.55 15.83
N ASP A 246 -5.58 -4.69 15.38
CA ASP A 246 -5.89 -3.63 14.41
C ASP A 246 -6.26 -4.24 13.05
N VAL A 247 -5.61 -5.34 12.65
CA VAL A 247 -5.90 -6.05 11.40
C VAL A 247 -7.29 -6.64 11.45
N TYR A 248 -7.65 -7.34 12.54
CA TYR A 248 -9.00 -7.84 12.76
C TYR A 248 -10.04 -6.72 12.71
N THR A 249 -9.77 -5.60 13.38
CA THR A 249 -10.66 -4.44 13.40
C THR A 249 -10.81 -3.80 12.02
N ALA A 250 -9.73 -3.72 11.23
CA ALA A 250 -9.78 -3.23 9.86
C ALA A 250 -10.61 -4.16 8.96
N LEU A 251 -10.47 -5.47 9.10
CA LEU A 251 -11.29 -6.44 8.37
C LEU A 251 -12.76 -6.38 8.76
N LYS A 252 -13.07 -6.18 10.04
CA LYS A 252 -14.44 -5.95 10.51
C LYS A 252 -15.07 -4.72 9.85
N LYS A 253 -14.35 -3.61 9.80
CA LYS A 253 -14.80 -2.38 9.10
C LYS A 253 -14.99 -2.62 7.60
N TRP A 254 -14.02 -3.28 6.96
CA TRP A 254 -14.06 -3.59 5.53
C TRP A 254 -15.26 -4.47 5.19
N MET A 255 -15.44 -5.58 5.91
CA MET A 255 -16.57 -6.50 5.77
C MET A 255 -17.91 -5.77 5.91
N PHE A 256 -18.04 -4.89 6.93
CA PHE A 256 -19.23 -4.05 7.07
C PHE A 256 -19.47 -3.16 5.85
N LEU A 257 -18.43 -2.51 5.30
CA LEU A 257 -18.54 -1.68 4.09
C LEU A 257 -18.91 -2.49 2.85
N GLN A 258 -18.39 -3.71 2.69
CA GLN A 258 -18.73 -4.60 1.58
C GLN A 258 -20.21 -5.00 1.60
N LEU A 259 -20.78 -5.17 2.80
CA LEU A 259 -22.19 -5.51 3.00
C LEU A 259 -23.12 -4.28 3.01
N ASN A 260 -22.57 -3.09 3.25
CA ASN A 260 -23.31 -1.84 3.37
C ASN A 260 -22.70 -0.76 2.45
N LEU A 261 -22.74 -1.00 1.14
CA LEU A 261 -22.11 -0.13 0.13
C LEU A 261 -22.59 1.34 0.17
N LEU A 262 -23.83 1.56 0.65
CA LEU A 262 -24.44 2.88 0.78
C LEU A 262 -23.96 3.68 2.01
N TRP A 263 -23.20 3.08 2.93
CA TRP A 263 -22.73 3.76 4.13
C TRP A 263 -21.80 4.93 3.77
N ASP A 264 -22.09 6.15 4.20
CA ASP A 264 -21.38 7.39 3.81
C ASP A 264 -20.84 8.18 5.00
N GLY A 265 -20.79 7.57 6.18
CA GLY A 265 -20.34 8.19 7.41
C GLY A 265 -18.83 8.55 7.43
N PRO A 266 -18.39 9.35 8.41
CA PRO A 266 -16.98 9.63 8.61
C PRO A 266 -16.23 8.39 9.15
N ILE A 267 -14.99 8.19 8.71
CA ILE A 267 -14.13 7.04 9.10
C ILE A 267 -14.04 6.80 10.62
N LYS A 268 -14.17 7.86 11.44
CA LYS A 268 -14.14 7.78 12.91
C LYS A 268 -15.36 7.05 13.50
N GLN A 269 -16.50 7.09 12.82
CA GLN A 269 -17.75 6.41 13.23
C GLN A 269 -17.84 4.98 12.72
N LEU A 270 -17.12 4.66 11.64
CA LEU A 270 -17.20 3.37 10.95
C LEU A 270 -17.11 2.15 11.87
N LEU A 271 -16.21 2.16 12.86
CA LEU A 271 -16.10 1.04 13.80
C LEU A 271 -17.34 0.89 14.68
N ALA A 272 -17.86 2.00 15.19
CA ALA A 272 -19.03 1.99 16.05
C ALA A 272 -20.28 1.51 15.28
N ASP A 273 -20.42 1.93 14.02
CA ASP A 273 -21.51 1.50 13.15
C ASP A 273 -21.39 0.02 12.79
N ALA A 274 -20.18 -0.45 12.48
CA ALA A 274 -19.92 -1.88 12.26
C ALA A 274 -20.22 -2.73 13.50
N ASP A 275 -19.84 -2.26 14.69
CA ASP A 275 -20.14 -2.93 15.96
C ASP A 275 -21.65 -2.97 16.24
N ALA A 276 -22.35 -1.86 16.00
CA ALA A 276 -23.79 -1.78 16.15
C ALA A 276 -24.51 -2.72 15.17
N TRP A 277 -24.05 -2.80 13.93
CA TRP A 277 -24.58 -3.70 12.91
C TRP A 277 -24.42 -5.17 13.32
N LEU A 278 -23.23 -5.57 13.80
CA LEU A 278 -23.00 -6.93 14.32
C LEU A 278 -23.86 -7.25 15.54
N CYS A 279 -24.02 -6.29 16.46
CA CYS A 279 -24.84 -6.47 17.65
C CYS A 279 -26.31 -6.67 17.25
N LYS A 280 -26.83 -5.84 16.35
CA LYS A 280 -28.20 -5.93 15.84
C LYS A 280 -28.46 -7.28 15.17
N ARG A 281 -27.52 -7.75 14.34
CA ARG A 281 -27.62 -9.06 13.68
C ARG A 281 -27.83 -10.19 14.68
N ARG A 282 -27.07 -10.18 15.77
CA ARG A 282 -27.19 -11.18 16.84
C ARG A 282 -28.49 -11.09 17.63
N THR A 283 -28.94 -9.88 17.97
CA THR A 283 -30.13 -9.68 18.81
C THR A 283 -31.42 -9.90 18.05
N ASP A 284 -31.50 -9.42 16.82
CA ASP A 284 -32.75 -9.31 16.08
C ASP A 284 -33.04 -10.59 15.27
N LEU A 285 -32.00 -11.28 14.81
CA LEU A 285 -32.14 -12.48 13.95
C LEU A 285 -31.99 -13.80 14.72
N CYS A 286 -31.75 -13.75 16.05
CA CYS A 286 -31.43 -14.92 16.86
C CYS A 286 -30.29 -15.79 16.28
N GLU A 287 -29.41 -15.20 15.46
CA GLU A 287 -28.29 -15.88 14.82
C GLU A 287 -27.28 -16.30 15.89
N LYS A 288 -27.31 -17.59 16.23
CA LYS A 288 -26.33 -18.21 17.13
C LYS A 288 -25.08 -18.65 16.38
N GLU A 289 -25.17 -18.83 15.07
CA GLU A 289 -24.03 -19.26 14.28
C GLU A 289 -23.02 -18.13 14.05
N PRO A 290 -21.72 -18.46 13.96
CA PRO A 290 -20.69 -17.48 13.63
C PRO A 290 -20.86 -16.91 12.23
N PHE A 291 -20.58 -15.62 12.04
CA PHE A 291 -20.80 -14.96 10.75
C PHE A 291 -20.16 -15.69 9.57
N LEU A 292 -18.90 -16.09 9.67
CA LEU A 292 -18.16 -16.70 8.55
C LEU A 292 -18.67 -18.09 8.12
N ASN A 293 -19.65 -18.65 8.85
CA ASN A 293 -20.34 -19.87 8.45
C ASN A 293 -21.66 -19.60 7.71
N THR A 294 -22.17 -18.36 7.74
CA THR A 294 -23.38 -17.99 6.98
C THR A 294 -23.07 -17.82 5.49
N GLU A 295 -24.11 -17.79 4.66
CA GLU A 295 -23.96 -17.55 3.22
C GLU A 295 -23.33 -16.18 2.93
N ASP A 296 -23.77 -15.13 3.63
CA ASP A 296 -23.20 -13.78 3.52
C ASP A 296 -21.75 -13.70 4.02
N GLY A 297 -21.38 -14.54 4.99
CA GLY A 297 -20.03 -14.55 5.57
C GLY A 297 -19.02 -15.38 4.78
N ALA A 298 -19.48 -16.36 3.99
CA ALA A 298 -18.62 -17.31 3.29
C ALA A 298 -17.54 -16.65 2.40
N PRO A 299 -17.82 -15.57 1.63
CA PRO A 299 -16.80 -14.89 0.82
C PRO A 299 -15.65 -14.31 1.65
N PHE A 300 -15.89 -13.91 2.90
CA PHE A 300 -14.89 -13.27 3.75
C PHE A 300 -13.97 -14.26 4.46
N ARG A 301 -14.35 -15.55 4.49
CA ARG A 301 -13.60 -16.60 5.19
C ARG A 301 -12.17 -16.73 4.70
N SER A 302 -11.94 -16.56 3.40
CA SER A 302 -10.60 -16.65 2.80
C SER A 302 -9.66 -15.54 3.26
N VAL A 303 -10.20 -14.38 3.64
CA VAL A 303 -9.43 -13.25 4.15
C VAL A 303 -9.16 -13.41 5.65
N PHE A 304 -10.21 -13.72 6.43
CA PHE A 304 -10.10 -13.79 7.90
C PHE A 304 -9.19 -14.94 8.38
N LYS A 305 -9.00 -16.00 7.59
CA LYS A 305 -8.08 -17.11 7.93
C LYS A 305 -6.62 -16.66 8.10
N TYR A 306 -6.23 -15.51 7.52
CA TYR A 306 -4.87 -14.97 7.60
C TYR A 306 -4.65 -13.99 8.76
N VAL A 307 -5.68 -13.73 9.57
CA VAL A 307 -5.50 -13.01 10.83
C VAL A 307 -4.70 -13.91 11.78
N ARG A 308 -3.61 -13.39 12.34
CA ARG A 308 -2.71 -14.15 13.22
C ARG A 308 -3.26 -14.18 14.64
N LEU A 309 -4.37 -14.89 14.82
CA LEU A 309 -5.17 -14.95 16.05
C LEU A 309 -4.35 -15.22 17.32
N GLN A 310 -3.24 -15.97 17.20
CA GLN A 310 -2.31 -16.24 18.30
C GLN A 310 -1.76 -14.97 18.97
N TYR A 311 -1.69 -13.84 18.25
CA TYR A 311 -1.23 -12.57 18.81
C TYR A 311 -2.38 -11.66 19.28
N ILE A 312 -3.63 -12.07 19.08
CA ILE A 312 -4.82 -11.34 19.57
C ILE A 312 -5.27 -11.94 20.90
N ILE A 313 -5.35 -13.27 20.99
CA ILE A 313 -5.93 -13.96 22.16
C ILE A 313 -5.06 -13.88 23.43
N ASN A 314 -3.83 -13.35 23.33
CA ASN A 314 -2.96 -13.10 24.47
C ASN A 314 -3.42 -11.92 25.33
N ASP A 315 -4.35 -11.09 24.84
CA ASP A 315 -5.01 -10.04 25.61
C ASP A 315 -6.47 -10.43 25.92
N LEU A 316 -6.85 -10.45 27.19
CA LEU A 316 -8.18 -10.86 27.63
C LEU A 316 -9.29 -9.97 27.05
N ALA A 317 -9.05 -8.67 26.93
CA ALA A 317 -10.06 -7.77 26.36
C ALA A 317 -10.27 -8.07 24.87
N SER A 318 -9.20 -8.27 24.12
CA SER A 318 -9.23 -8.64 22.71
C SER A 318 -9.87 -10.00 22.48
N ALA A 319 -9.51 -11.02 23.27
CA ALA A 319 -10.14 -12.35 23.22
C ALA A 319 -11.66 -12.28 23.44
N ARG A 320 -12.11 -11.52 24.45
CA ARG A 320 -13.55 -11.28 24.70
C ARG A 320 -14.23 -10.54 23.56
N ILE A 321 -13.54 -9.63 22.88
CA ILE A 321 -14.09 -8.96 21.69
C ILE A 321 -14.29 -9.97 20.57
N LEU A 322 -13.32 -10.86 20.29
CA LEU A 322 -13.46 -11.89 19.25
C LEU A 322 -14.67 -12.79 19.49
N GLU A 323 -14.84 -13.27 20.73
CA GLU A 323 -15.98 -14.11 21.13
C GLU A 323 -17.30 -13.34 21.07
N ARG A 324 -17.33 -12.11 21.57
CA ARG A 324 -18.53 -11.26 21.57
C ARG A 324 -18.96 -10.93 20.14
N ASP A 325 -18.03 -10.62 19.25
CA ASP A 325 -18.34 -10.22 17.88
C ASP A 325 -18.91 -11.42 17.07
N ASN A 326 -18.64 -12.66 17.51
CA ASN A 326 -19.15 -13.93 16.91
C ASN A 326 -19.00 -13.97 15.37
N ILE A 327 -17.88 -13.44 14.87
CA ILE A 327 -17.54 -13.48 13.44
C ILE A 327 -16.86 -14.82 13.12
N LEU A 328 -15.88 -15.19 13.93
CA LEU A 328 -14.99 -16.33 13.70
C LEU A 328 -15.63 -17.65 14.20
N PRO A 329 -15.45 -18.77 13.48
CA PRO A 329 -15.85 -20.08 13.97
C PRO A 329 -15.16 -20.44 15.30
N PRO A 330 -15.88 -20.99 16.30
CA PRO A 330 -15.31 -21.36 17.61
C PRO A 330 -14.14 -22.34 17.54
N ASP A 331 -14.14 -23.24 16.54
CA ASP A 331 -13.06 -24.22 16.36
C ASP A 331 -11.72 -23.56 15.99
N TRP A 332 -11.76 -22.40 15.32
CA TRP A 332 -10.55 -21.63 15.02
C TRP A 332 -9.92 -21.12 16.31
N LEU A 333 -10.73 -20.55 17.21
CA LEU A 333 -10.24 -20.03 18.50
C LEU A 333 -9.78 -21.17 19.41
N THR A 334 -10.54 -22.25 19.51
CA THR A 334 -10.23 -23.41 20.38
C THR A 334 -8.86 -24.00 20.05
N SER A 335 -8.56 -24.18 18.76
CA SER A 335 -7.26 -24.67 18.29
C SER A 335 -6.12 -23.73 18.68
N VAL A 336 -6.33 -22.41 18.54
CA VAL A 336 -5.33 -21.40 18.86
C VAL A 336 -5.11 -21.30 20.37
N TYR A 337 -6.16 -21.33 21.20
CA TYR A 337 -6.06 -21.37 22.66
C TYR A 337 -5.23 -22.58 23.13
N LYS A 338 -5.52 -23.78 22.60
CA LYS A 338 -4.76 -24.99 22.92
C LYS A 338 -3.28 -24.83 22.57
N ASN A 339 -2.98 -24.34 21.37
CA ASN A 339 -1.59 -24.16 20.91
C ASN A 339 -0.83 -23.10 21.73
N GLN A 340 -1.48 -21.99 22.08
CA GLN A 340 -0.87 -20.97 22.94
C GLN A 340 -0.63 -21.48 24.36
N TRP A 341 -1.54 -22.29 24.92
CA TRP A 341 -1.33 -22.94 26.21
C TRP A 341 -0.09 -23.85 26.21
N PHE A 342 0.05 -24.72 25.22
CA PHE A 342 1.24 -25.58 25.11
C PHE A 342 2.53 -24.79 24.86
N ALA A 343 2.48 -23.72 24.05
CA ALA A 343 3.63 -22.85 23.83
C ALA A 343 4.08 -22.16 25.13
N MET A 344 3.12 -21.80 25.99
CA MET A 344 3.41 -21.18 27.28
C MET A 344 4.10 -22.18 28.20
N LEU A 345 3.57 -23.40 28.29
CA LEU A 345 4.19 -24.48 29.07
C LEU A 345 5.60 -24.80 28.57
N ARG A 346 5.83 -24.90 27.25
CA ARG A 346 7.19 -25.13 26.71
C ARG A 346 8.17 -24.03 27.10
N THR A 347 7.70 -22.78 27.09
CA THR A 347 8.53 -21.63 27.45
C THR A 347 8.84 -21.63 28.95
N GLU A 348 7.88 -21.94 29.81
CA GLU A 348 8.07 -22.01 31.27
C GLU A 348 8.93 -23.20 31.73
N PHE A 349 8.88 -24.33 31.01
CA PHE A 349 9.72 -25.51 31.29
C PHE A 349 11.10 -25.48 30.61
N ASP A 350 11.55 -24.31 30.13
CA ASP A 350 12.84 -24.13 29.45
C ASP A 350 13.06 -25.02 28.21
N ASN A 351 11.97 -25.52 27.61
CA ASN A 351 12.00 -26.33 26.39
C ASN A 351 11.95 -25.48 25.11
N ASP A 352 11.64 -24.19 25.23
CA ASP A 352 11.65 -23.23 24.12
C ASP A 352 12.26 -21.90 24.57
N ASN A 353 13.43 -21.58 24.03
CA ASN A 353 14.13 -20.33 24.29
C ASN A 353 13.90 -19.29 23.17
N GLY A 354 13.08 -19.62 22.17
CA GLY A 354 12.87 -18.84 20.94
C GLY A 354 13.58 -19.43 19.71
N PRO A 355 13.37 -18.84 18.52
CA PRO A 355 13.86 -19.41 17.26
C PRO A 355 15.39 -19.39 17.16
N HIS A 356 15.98 -20.57 16.89
CA HIS A 356 17.43 -20.76 16.73
C HIS A 356 17.89 -20.84 15.26
N GLU A 357 17.02 -21.29 14.37
CA GLU A 357 17.33 -21.49 12.95
C GLU A 357 16.64 -20.44 12.07
N ALA A 358 17.30 -20.11 10.96
CA ALA A 358 16.80 -19.16 9.99
C ALA A 358 15.71 -19.79 9.11
N ASN A 359 14.50 -19.96 9.63
CA ASN A 359 13.33 -20.29 8.81
C ASN A 359 12.59 -19.02 8.40
N LYS A 360 12.99 -18.46 7.26
CA LYS A 360 12.43 -17.20 6.74
C LYS A 360 10.96 -17.35 6.33
N GLU A 361 10.60 -18.44 5.68
CA GLU A 361 9.22 -18.68 5.21
C GLU A 361 8.26 -18.76 6.38
N GLU A 362 8.62 -19.54 7.39
CA GLU A 362 7.84 -19.68 8.60
C GLU A 362 7.75 -18.37 9.39
N PHE A 363 8.85 -17.61 9.45
CA PHE A 363 8.83 -16.27 10.04
C PHE A 363 7.85 -15.35 9.30
N GLU A 364 7.86 -15.36 7.98
CA GLU A 364 6.96 -14.52 7.19
C GLU A 364 5.49 -14.91 7.39
N LEU A 365 5.18 -16.20 7.51
CA LEU A 365 3.83 -16.71 7.75
C LEU A 365 3.33 -16.46 9.18
N SER A 366 4.19 -16.67 10.18
CA SER A 366 3.76 -16.82 11.57
C SER A 366 4.13 -15.67 12.50
N SER A 367 4.97 -14.72 12.08
CA SER A 367 5.45 -13.62 12.94
C SER A 367 4.31 -12.75 13.50
N MET A 368 4.48 -12.15 14.67
CA MET A 368 3.64 -11.05 15.11
C MET A 368 3.84 -9.86 14.19
N ARG A 369 2.77 -9.13 13.85
CA ARG A 369 2.86 -7.85 13.15
C ARG A 369 2.45 -6.74 14.11
N CYS A 370 3.32 -5.76 14.28
CA CYS A 370 3.09 -4.61 15.14
C CYS A 370 3.87 -3.40 14.66
N GLY A 371 3.59 -2.23 15.23
CA GLY A 371 4.26 -1.02 14.80
C GLY A 371 4.16 0.13 15.78
N ARG A 372 4.52 1.31 15.28
CA ARG A 372 4.34 2.61 15.93
C ARG A 372 4.44 3.73 14.91
N LYS A 373 3.64 4.80 15.09
CA LYS A 373 3.82 6.07 14.36
C LYS A 373 4.58 7.06 15.24
N LEU A 374 5.73 7.52 14.78
CA LEU A 374 6.49 8.62 15.38
C LEU A 374 6.12 9.90 14.66
N THR A 375 5.55 10.86 15.37
CA THR A 375 4.98 12.07 14.76
C THR A 375 6.03 13.13 14.41
N LYS A 376 7.14 13.16 15.14
CA LYS A 376 8.25 14.10 14.99
C LYS A 376 9.55 13.46 15.49
N ASP A 377 10.67 14.10 15.24
CA ASP A 377 11.93 13.72 15.88
C ASP A 377 11.86 13.98 17.39
N GLY A 378 12.56 13.15 18.17
CA GLY A 378 12.55 13.17 19.63
C GLY A 378 12.69 11.78 20.24
N ASP A 379 12.58 11.69 21.56
CA ASP A 379 12.70 10.41 22.27
C ASP A 379 11.33 9.73 22.42
N TYR A 380 11.28 8.48 22.00
CA TYR A 380 10.11 7.62 22.15
C TYR A 380 10.55 6.31 22.80
N CYS A 381 9.82 5.86 23.81
CA CYS A 381 9.96 4.53 24.38
C CYS A 381 8.58 3.90 24.44
N TRP A 382 8.45 2.70 23.91
CA TRP A 382 7.22 1.92 23.99
C TRP A 382 7.53 0.46 24.22
N ARG A 383 6.53 -0.24 24.76
CA ARG A 383 6.56 -1.67 25.00
C ARG A 383 5.65 -2.34 24.00
N TRP A 384 6.12 -3.37 23.31
CA TRP A 384 5.20 -4.27 22.61
C TRP A 384 4.76 -5.33 23.60
N THR A 385 3.54 -5.19 24.11
CA THR A 385 2.95 -6.11 25.09
C THR A 385 2.16 -7.18 24.35
N GLY A 386 2.72 -8.37 24.24
CA GLY A 386 2.03 -9.56 23.73
C GLY A 386 2.51 -10.86 24.37
N PHE A 387 3.39 -10.76 25.37
CA PHE A 387 4.26 -11.86 25.72
C PHE A 387 3.94 -12.40 27.12
N ASN A 388 2.78 -13.06 27.25
CA ASN A 388 2.50 -14.00 28.34
C ASN A 388 3.46 -15.23 28.32
N PHE A 389 4.47 -15.21 27.45
CA PHE A 389 5.55 -16.17 27.28
C PHE A 389 6.88 -15.63 27.85
N GLY A 390 6.81 -14.63 28.73
CA GLY A 390 7.97 -14.13 29.47
C GLY A 390 8.95 -13.24 28.68
N PHE A 391 8.61 -12.79 27.46
CA PHE A 391 9.52 -11.99 26.63
C PHE A 391 9.08 -10.51 26.58
N ASP A 392 9.45 -9.71 27.58
CA ASP A 392 9.12 -8.28 27.60
C ASP A 392 10.11 -7.46 26.75
N LEU A 393 9.68 -7.00 25.57
CA LEU A 393 10.50 -6.20 24.65
C LEU A 393 10.16 -4.72 24.75
N LEU A 394 11.10 -3.93 25.25
CA LEU A 394 11.09 -2.48 25.18
C LEU A 394 11.80 -2.01 23.91
N VAL A 395 11.20 -1.03 23.26
CA VAL A 395 11.72 -0.41 22.04
C VAL A 395 11.89 1.07 22.30
N THR A 396 13.10 1.55 22.04
CA THR A 396 13.42 2.96 22.21
C THR A 396 13.89 3.52 20.88
N TYR A 397 13.28 4.63 20.46
CA TYR A 397 13.84 5.53 19.48
C TYR A 397 14.45 6.71 20.21
N THR A 398 15.77 6.84 20.17
CA THR A 398 16.50 7.95 20.79
C THR A 398 17.77 8.22 19.99
N ASN A 399 18.14 9.48 19.83
CA ASN A 399 19.32 9.89 19.05
C ASN A 399 19.40 9.21 17.67
N ARG A 400 18.23 8.96 17.05
CA ARG A 400 18.07 8.28 15.75
C ARG A 400 18.49 6.82 15.70
N PHE A 401 18.66 6.19 16.84
CA PHE A 401 18.81 4.75 16.97
C PHE A 401 17.47 4.12 17.33
N ILE A 402 17.18 2.96 16.76
CA ILE A 402 16.18 2.05 17.30
C ILE A 402 16.92 1.02 18.15
N VAL A 403 16.55 0.93 19.42
CA VAL A 403 17.16 0.05 20.42
C VAL A 403 16.10 -0.92 20.92
N PHE A 404 16.46 -2.20 20.96
CA PHE A 404 15.68 -3.25 21.61
C PHE A 404 16.29 -3.57 22.97
N LYS A 405 15.42 -3.74 23.96
CA LYS A 405 15.80 -4.18 25.30
C LYS A 405 14.88 -5.29 25.76
N ARG A 406 15.47 -6.41 26.20
CA ARG A 406 14.72 -7.46 26.92
C ARG A 406 14.56 -7.02 28.38
N ASN A 407 13.45 -6.37 28.71
CA ASN A 407 13.19 -5.94 30.08
C ASN A 407 12.93 -7.15 30.97
N THR A 408 13.53 -7.20 32.16
CA THR A 408 13.29 -8.29 33.10
C THR A 408 13.29 -7.80 34.54
N LEU A 409 14.31 -7.05 34.96
CA LEU A 409 14.46 -6.58 36.34
C LEU A 409 14.37 -5.05 36.44
N SER A 410 14.74 -4.33 35.37
CA SER A 410 14.94 -2.88 35.45
C SER A 410 13.66 -2.05 35.54
N GLN A 411 12.53 -2.54 35.02
CA GLN A 411 11.25 -1.84 35.07
C GLN A 411 10.10 -2.80 35.42
N PRO A 412 9.21 -2.44 36.36
CA PRO A 412 8.02 -3.25 36.66
C PRO A 412 7.18 -3.53 35.41
N CYS A 413 6.79 -4.79 35.23
CA CYS A 413 5.85 -5.22 34.21
C CYS A 413 4.67 -5.93 34.88
N GLY A 414 3.46 -5.72 34.36
CA GLY A 414 2.24 -6.34 34.89
C GLY A 414 2.02 -7.79 34.47
N GLY A 415 2.97 -8.40 33.74
CA GLY A 415 2.87 -9.75 33.19
C GLY A 415 4.10 -10.61 33.51
N ALA A 416 4.04 -11.88 33.12
CA ALA A 416 5.13 -12.83 33.32
C ALA A 416 6.41 -12.39 32.57
N VAL A 417 7.56 -12.56 33.22
CA VAL A 417 8.89 -12.40 32.62
C VAL A 417 9.67 -13.70 32.73
N SER A 418 10.34 -14.06 31.64
CA SER A 418 11.14 -15.27 31.56
C SER A 418 12.45 -15.04 32.31
N LEU A 419 12.71 -15.92 33.27
CA LEU A 419 13.95 -15.91 34.05
C LEU A 419 15.08 -16.67 33.38
N GLN A 420 14.87 -17.21 32.17
CA GLN A 420 15.93 -17.82 31.38
C GLN A 420 17.08 -16.82 31.16
N PRO A 421 18.34 -17.27 31.20
CA PRO A 421 19.49 -16.37 31.06
C PRO A 421 19.49 -15.67 29.69
N ARG A 422 19.12 -16.39 28.63
CA ARG A 422 19.10 -15.90 27.24
C ARG A 422 17.79 -16.29 26.56
N ARG A 423 17.33 -15.43 25.67
CA ARG A 423 16.18 -15.66 24.80
C ARG A 423 16.52 -15.24 23.38
N HIS A 424 16.00 -15.97 22.41
CA HIS A 424 16.20 -15.72 20.99
C HIS A 424 14.96 -15.04 20.38
N LEU A 425 15.21 -14.09 19.48
CA LEU A 425 14.21 -13.30 18.79
C LEU A 425 14.57 -13.26 17.31
N ALA A 426 13.67 -13.74 16.47
CA ALA A 426 13.71 -13.42 15.05
C ALA A 426 12.90 -12.16 14.82
N TYR A 427 13.42 -11.23 14.01
CA TYR A 427 12.72 -9.98 13.72
C TYR A 427 13.02 -9.43 12.34
N ARG A 428 12.12 -8.57 11.87
CA ARG A 428 12.31 -7.72 10.70
C ARG A 428 11.69 -6.37 10.98
N LEU A 429 12.53 -5.36 11.11
CA LEU A 429 12.11 -3.98 11.36
C LEU A 429 12.13 -3.21 10.04
N ARG A 430 11.01 -2.55 9.73
CA ARG A 430 10.83 -1.69 8.57
C ARG A 430 10.40 -0.31 9.02
N LEU A 431 11.01 0.72 8.46
CA LEU A 431 10.62 2.10 8.68
C LEU A 431 10.28 2.73 7.35
N ALA A 432 9.22 3.51 7.33
CA ALA A 432 8.75 4.20 6.14
C ALA A 432 8.22 5.59 6.51
N SER A 433 8.41 6.54 5.60
CA SER A 433 7.71 7.83 5.62
C SER A 433 6.99 8.01 4.30
N PHE A 434 5.86 8.70 4.33
CA PHE A 434 4.99 8.87 3.18
C PHE A 434 4.68 10.34 2.93
N ASP A 435 4.46 10.70 1.66
CA ASP A 435 3.94 12.01 1.29
C ASP A 435 2.41 12.09 1.52
N SER A 436 1.80 13.22 1.16
CA SER A 436 0.36 13.43 1.28
C SER A 436 -0.51 12.49 0.43
N ARG A 437 0.07 11.84 -0.58
CA ARG A 437 -0.59 10.86 -1.45
C ARG A 437 -0.36 9.42 -1.00
N GLY A 438 0.39 9.20 0.09
CA GLY A 438 0.79 7.87 0.54
C GLY A 438 1.96 7.26 -0.24
N LYS A 439 2.64 8.04 -1.09
CA LYS A 439 3.83 7.58 -1.82
C LYS A 439 5.01 7.52 -0.85
N LEU A 440 5.80 6.47 -0.97
CA LEU A 440 6.98 6.24 -0.14
C LEU A 440 8.05 7.31 -0.42
N VAL A 441 8.45 8.05 0.62
CA VAL A 441 9.49 9.09 0.56
C VAL A 441 10.83 8.50 1.00
N CYS A 442 10.84 7.81 2.13
CA CYS A 442 12.00 7.07 2.61
C CYS A 442 11.57 5.68 3.09
N SER A 443 12.45 4.70 2.94
CA SER A 443 12.27 3.37 3.53
C SER A 443 13.60 2.79 3.98
N ARG A 444 13.55 2.06 5.09
CA ARG A 444 14.66 1.25 5.62
C ARG A 444 14.13 -0.07 6.14
N SER A 445 14.93 -1.11 6.00
CA SER A 445 14.61 -2.45 6.50
C SER A 445 15.88 -3.09 7.05
N THR A 446 15.76 -3.81 8.16
CA THR A 446 16.86 -4.66 8.66
C THR A 446 16.98 -5.96 7.86
N GLY A 447 15.99 -6.29 7.02
CA GLY A 447 15.79 -7.67 6.57
C GLY A 447 15.44 -8.59 7.75
N TYR A 448 15.43 -9.90 7.49
CA TYR A 448 15.31 -10.92 8.53
C TYR A 448 16.59 -10.97 9.36
N GLN A 449 16.46 -10.91 10.68
CA GLN A 449 17.57 -10.93 11.63
C GLN A 449 17.24 -11.86 12.81
N LEU A 450 18.28 -12.45 13.38
CA LEU A 450 18.22 -13.20 14.63
C LEU A 450 19.01 -12.44 15.70
N LEU A 451 18.41 -12.30 16.87
CA LEU A 451 18.99 -11.60 18.02
C LEU A 451 18.85 -12.45 19.26
N THR A 452 19.93 -12.52 20.05
CA THR A 452 19.91 -13.16 21.37
C THR A 452 20.05 -12.08 22.43
N LEU A 453 19.13 -12.05 23.40
CA LEU A 453 19.13 -11.05 24.46
C LEU A 453 19.21 -11.72 25.84
N GLU A 454 20.18 -11.26 26.62
CA GLU A 454 20.27 -11.49 28.07
C GLU A 454 19.30 -10.57 28.83
N LYS A 455 19.12 -10.82 30.13
CA LYS A 455 18.24 -10.01 30.99
C LYS A 455 18.68 -8.56 31.00
N ASP A 456 17.74 -7.66 30.71
CA ASP A 456 17.94 -6.20 30.63
C ASP A 456 19.00 -5.75 29.62
N GLN A 457 19.46 -6.64 28.73
CA GLN A 457 20.41 -6.30 27.68
C GLN A 457 19.76 -5.40 26.63
N GLU A 458 20.48 -4.34 26.25
CA GLU A 458 20.11 -3.42 25.19
C GLU A 458 20.92 -3.70 23.93
N TYR A 459 20.29 -3.58 22.77
CA TYR A 459 20.91 -3.80 21.48
C TYR A 459 20.39 -2.79 20.45
N VAL A 460 21.31 -2.10 19.78
CA VAL A 460 20.98 -1.16 18.70
C VAL A 460 20.65 -1.97 17.44
N VAL A 461 19.37 -1.98 17.04
CA VAL A 461 18.91 -2.75 15.88
C VAL A 461 18.91 -1.94 14.58
N MET A 462 18.89 -0.62 14.65
CA MET A 462 19.03 0.23 13.46
C MET A 462 19.59 1.61 13.82
N ASN A 463 20.47 2.13 12.97
CA ASN A 463 20.92 3.51 12.96
C ASN A 463 20.30 4.24 11.76
N LEU A 464 19.71 5.42 12.00
CA LEU A 464 19.00 6.19 10.98
C LEU A 464 19.78 7.46 10.62
N ASP A 465 20.14 7.60 9.34
CA ASP A 465 20.80 8.79 8.82
C ASP A 465 19.85 10.00 8.82
N SER A 466 20.26 11.08 9.49
CA SER A 466 19.60 12.40 9.55
C SER A 466 19.02 12.87 8.23
N ARG A 467 19.76 12.71 7.13
CA ARG A 467 19.51 13.43 5.88
C ARG A 467 18.30 12.89 5.12
N LEU A 468 17.83 11.71 5.49
CA LEU A 468 16.81 10.95 4.76
C LEU A 468 15.54 10.70 5.58
N LEU A 469 15.51 11.15 6.83
CA LEU A 469 14.36 10.99 7.70
C LEU A 469 13.32 12.07 7.42
N SER A 470 12.09 11.64 7.12
CA SER A 470 10.92 12.49 7.07
C SER A 470 9.89 11.99 8.08
N PHE A 471 9.19 12.93 8.72
CA PHE A 471 8.16 12.65 9.71
C PHE A 471 6.78 13.01 9.17
N PRO A 472 5.72 12.25 9.51
CA PRO A 472 5.73 11.14 10.46
C PRO A 472 6.46 9.90 9.96
N LEU A 473 7.22 9.27 10.86
CA LEU A 473 7.95 8.03 10.61
C LEU A 473 7.14 6.86 11.13
N TYR A 474 6.79 5.94 10.24
CA TYR A 474 6.05 4.73 10.55
C TYR A 474 7.04 3.59 10.75
N VAL A 475 7.02 3.01 11.94
CA VAL A 475 7.83 1.85 12.33
C VAL A 475 6.91 0.63 12.29
N CYS A 476 7.24 -0.38 11.50
CA CYS A 476 6.57 -1.66 11.46
C CYS A 476 7.59 -2.75 11.79
N CYS A 477 7.21 -3.71 12.60
CA CYS A 477 8.06 -4.82 12.94
C CYS A 477 7.31 -6.15 12.88
N ASN A 478 8.02 -7.15 12.37
CA ASN A 478 7.63 -8.54 12.43
C ASN A 478 8.47 -9.22 13.53
N PHE A 479 7.85 -10.01 14.42
CA PHE A 479 8.55 -10.73 15.50
C PHE A 479 8.21 -12.20 15.59
N LEU A 480 9.19 -13.02 15.98
CA LEU A 480 8.96 -14.38 16.42
C LEU A 480 9.89 -14.67 17.61
N TYR A 481 9.29 -15.09 18.72
CA TYR A 481 9.93 -15.16 20.05
C TYR A 481 9.69 -16.49 20.78
N THR A 482 8.86 -17.34 20.18
CA THR A 482 8.69 -18.76 20.49
C THR A 482 9.07 -19.53 19.25
N SER A 483 9.66 -20.70 19.43
CA SER A 483 9.89 -21.61 18.33
C SER A 483 8.55 -22.15 17.82
N PRO A 484 8.42 -22.29 16.49
CA PRO A 484 7.25 -22.93 15.92
C PRO A 484 7.16 -24.40 16.36
N HIS A 485 5.95 -24.97 16.28
CA HIS A 485 5.71 -26.36 16.65
C HIS A 485 6.45 -27.31 15.68
N SER A 486 7.57 -27.88 16.13
CA SER A 486 8.17 -29.03 15.47
C SER A 486 7.44 -30.30 15.93
N ASP A 487 6.30 -30.64 15.31
CA ASP A 487 5.64 -31.94 15.54
C ASP A 487 6.37 -33.10 14.82
N GLN A 488 7.63 -32.92 14.42
CA GLN A 488 8.47 -33.96 13.84
C GLN A 488 9.89 -33.90 14.42
N ARG A 489 10.07 -34.43 15.63
CA ARG A 489 11.27 -35.23 15.87
C ARG A 489 10.82 -36.68 15.74
N PRO A 490 11.38 -37.48 14.81
CA PRO A 490 11.29 -38.92 14.94
C PRO A 490 11.88 -39.24 16.32
N GLU A 491 11.16 -40.02 17.13
CA GLU A 491 11.74 -40.63 18.31
C GLU A 491 13.05 -41.27 17.88
N SER A 492 14.17 -40.71 18.37
CA SER A 492 15.47 -41.32 18.18
C SER A 492 15.38 -42.69 18.82
N SER A 493 15.38 -43.72 17.96
CA SER A 493 15.50 -45.13 18.31
C SER A 493 16.40 -45.28 19.53
N GLU A 494 15.82 -45.75 20.63
CA GLU A 494 16.57 -46.25 21.77
C GLU A 494 17.64 -47.20 21.23
N GLN A 495 18.92 -46.81 21.35
CA GLN A 495 20.01 -47.72 21.13
C GLN A 495 19.91 -48.77 22.24
N GLU A 496 19.42 -49.96 21.87
CA GLU A 496 19.56 -51.18 22.65
C GLU A 496 21.03 -51.31 23.04
N SER A 497 21.29 -51.11 24.33
CA SER A 497 22.57 -51.43 24.95
C SER A 497 22.79 -52.94 24.83
N THR A 498 23.63 -53.34 23.89
CA THR A 498 24.20 -54.67 23.83
C THR A 498 25.08 -54.86 25.06
N THR A 499 24.58 -55.64 26.01
CA THR A 499 25.34 -56.16 27.15
C THR A 499 26.47 -57.05 26.62
N HIS A 500 27.70 -56.57 26.79
CA HIS A 500 28.89 -57.41 26.71
C HIS A 500 28.85 -58.48 27.81
N SER A 501 28.81 -59.74 27.40
CA SER A 501 29.13 -60.89 28.23
C SER A 501 30.64 -61.01 28.39
N VAL A 502 31.12 -61.00 29.63
CA VAL A 502 32.42 -61.57 30.01
C VAL A 502 32.27 -62.28 31.35
N SER A 503 32.51 -63.59 31.29
CA SER A 503 32.86 -64.54 32.37
C SER A 503 31.80 -64.93 33.39
#